data_AF-A0A926QXZ9-F1
#
_entry.id   AF-A0A926QXZ9-F1
#
_cell.length_a   1.000
_cell.length_b   1.000
_cell.length_c   1.000
_cell.angle_alpha   90.00
_cell.angle_beta   90.00
_cell.angle_gamma   90.00
#
_symmetry.space_group_name_H-M   'P 1'
#
loop_
_entity.id
_entity.type
_entity.pdbx_description
1 polymer ?
#
loop_
_entity_poly.entity_id
_entity_poly.type
_entity_poly.pdbx_seq_one_letter_code
_entity_poly.pdbx_strand_id
1 'polypeptide(L)'
;MTHERTEPRLPGTRGPVSAAVTRYLRGTGPLPRDADLAGAPVYGDDLQLALYLCYELHYRGFAGVPAEREWDPDLLRVRAALEHRFLTTLRTDAPVHDGVDEALADLLVEPVEGTGVSHFLCGEGELWHVREYAALRSLYHLKEADPHAWVLPRLWGRAKSAMAAVEFDEYGAGRPDRIHARLFADLMTDLDLDTAYGRYLDAAGAELLATVNLMSLLGLHRTLRGALVGHFAAVEITSSPGSRRLAEAMRRTGAGPAAEHFYDEHVEADAVHEQVVRHDVIGGLLAEEPQLAPDMAFGIDATGHLEDRLADRLLTAWRAGRSSLRTPLPSGIPHIS
;
A
#
# COMPACT_ATOMS: atom_id res chain seq x y z
N MET A 1 10.07 -24.93 -8.91
CA MET A 1 9.73 -23.89 -9.91
C MET A 1 10.83 -22.86 -9.85
N THR A 2 11.49 -22.55 -10.96
CA THR A 2 12.50 -21.50 -11.04
C THR A 2 11.82 -20.16 -10.82
N HIS A 3 12.10 -19.49 -9.70
CA HIS A 3 11.68 -18.10 -9.49
C HIS A 3 12.52 -17.21 -10.44
N GLU A 4 12.15 -17.14 -11.72
CA GLU A 4 12.61 -16.05 -12.59
C GLU A 4 11.97 -14.76 -12.07
N ARG A 5 12.60 -14.18 -11.05
CA ARG A 5 12.27 -12.85 -10.53
C ARG A 5 12.65 -11.83 -11.61
N THR A 6 11.72 -11.56 -12.50
CA THR A 6 11.86 -10.45 -13.44
C THR A 6 11.48 -9.16 -12.72
N GLU A 7 12.41 -8.21 -12.72
CA GLU A 7 12.14 -6.86 -12.24
C GLU A 7 11.03 -6.22 -13.09
N PRO A 8 10.18 -5.36 -12.51
CA PRO A 8 9.12 -4.70 -13.25
C PRO A 8 9.71 -3.81 -14.35
N ARG A 9 8.95 -3.61 -15.42
CA ARG A 9 9.29 -2.61 -16.43
C ARG A 9 8.92 -1.22 -15.93
N LEU A 10 9.66 -0.22 -16.39
CA LEU A 10 9.27 1.18 -16.19
C LEU A 10 7.95 1.48 -16.92
N PRO A 11 6.96 2.09 -16.25
CA PRO A 11 5.64 2.37 -16.80
C PRO A 11 5.65 3.57 -17.75
N GLY A 12 4.50 3.87 -18.35
CA GLY A 12 4.24 5.12 -19.04
C GLY A 12 4.32 6.33 -18.11
N THR A 13 4.92 7.41 -18.60
CA THR A 13 5.11 8.65 -17.84
C THR A 13 3.80 9.44 -17.76
N ARG A 14 3.56 10.16 -16.66
CA ARG A 14 2.29 10.86 -16.40
C ARG A 14 2.41 12.40 -16.39
N GLY A 15 3.61 12.92 -16.58
CA GLY A 15 3.89 14.34 -16.71
C GLY A 15 5.39 14.63 -16.72
N PRO A 16 5.79 15.92 -16.64
CA PRO A 16 7.18 16.33 -16.73
C PRO A 16 8.11 15.68 -15.68
N VAL A 17 7.62 15.47 -14.45
CA VAL A 17 8.43 14.95 -13.34
C VAL A 17 8.71 13.47 -13.53
N SER A 18 7.67 12.64 -13.64
CA SER A 18 7.81 11.20 -13.89
C SER A 18 8.57 10.94 -15.19
N ALA A 19 8.37 11.74 -16.24
CA ALA A 19 9.13 11.61 -17.48
C ALA A 19 10.62 11.87 -17.32
N ALA A 20 11.01 12.89 -16.54
CA ALA A 20 12.42 13.16 -16.28
C ALA A 20 13.06 12.10 -15.38
N VAL A 21 12.36 11.63 -14.32
CA VAL A 21 12.81 10.51 -13.49
C VAL A 21 13.02 9.25 -14.34
N THR A 22 12.04 8.85 -15.16
CA THR A 22 12.16 7.68 -16.05
C THR A 22 13.34 7.80 -17.01
N ARG A 23 13.55 8.97 -17.65
CA ARG A 23 14.71 9.18 -18.54
C ARG A 23 16.03 9.10 -17.79
N TYR A 24 16.10 9.67 -16.59
CA TYR A 24 17.29 9.64 -15.76
C TYR A 24 17.65 8.22 -15.31
N LEU A 25 16.66 7.42 -14.88
CA LEU A 25 16.87 6.01 -14.52
C LEU A 25 17.41 5.19 -15.70
N ARG A 26 17.01 5.51 -16.93
CA ARG A 26 17.54 4.90 -18.16
C ARG A 26 18.89 5.46 -18.62
N GLY A 27 19.42 6.50 -17.96
CA GLY A 27 20.64 7.18 -18.40
C GLY A 27 20.48 7.99 -19.69
N THR A 28 19.25 8.41 -20.02
CA THR A 28 18.89 9.05 -21.31
C THR A 28 18.54 10.53 -21.20
N GLY A 29 18.53 11.11 -20.00
CA GLY A 29 18.19 12.51 -19.82
C GLY A 29 18.46 13.02 -18.41
N PRO A 30 18.29 14.34 -18.19
CA PRO A 30 18.49 14.96 -16.88
C PRO A 30 17.32 14.68 -15.92
N LEU A 31 17.58 14.92 -14.63
CA LEU A 31 16.56 14.95 -13.58
C LEU A 31 15.53 16.09 -13.80
N PRO A 32 14.35 16.02 -13.16
CA PRO A 32 13.35 17.09 -13.20
C PRO A 32 13.92 18.44 -12.74
N ARG A 33 13.41 19.53 -13.30
CA ARG A 33 13.76 20.88 -12.82
C ARG A 33 12.93 21.23 -11.58
N ASP A 34 13.47 22.07 -10.70
CA ASP A 34 12.75 22.53 -9.50
C ASP A 34 11.38 23.15 -9.81
N ALA A 35 11.25 23.86 -10.93
CA ALA A 35 9.97 24.42 -11.37
C ALA A 35 8.93 23.33 -11.72
N ASP A 36 9.37 22.21 -12.31
CA ASP A 36 8.50 21.08 -12.62
C ASP A 36 8.07 20.39 -11.31
N LEU A 37 9.01 20.23 -10.36
CA LEU A 37 8.74 19.69 -9.03
C LEU A 37 7.76 20.57 -8.26
N ALA A 38 7.90 21.89 -8.29
CA ALA A 38 7.02 22.82 -7.60
C ALA A 38 5.61 22.88 -8.21
N GLY A 39 5.51 22.76 -9.55
CA GLY A 39 4.25 22.85 -10.29
C GLY A 39 3.39 21.58 -10.26
N ALA A 40 3.96 20.40 -9.96
CA ALA A 40 3.20 19.15 -9.96
C ALA A 40 2.20 19.09 -8.78
N PRO A 41 0.91 18.78 -8.99
CA PRO A 41 -0.03 18.58 -7.87
C PRO A 41 0.41 17.43 -6.95
N VAL A 42 0.32 17.61 -5.64
CA VAL A 42 0.84 16.64 -4.66
C VAL A 42 0.15 15.28 -4.75
N TYR A 43 -1.19 15.26 -4.78
CA TYR A 43 -1.94 14.02 -5.03
C TYR A 43 -2.14 13.73 -6.52
N GLY A 44 -1.37 14.38 -7.40
CA GLY A 44 -1.46 14.20 -8.84
C GLY A 44 -0.63 13.02 -9.33
N ASP A 45 -1.07 12.45 -10.44
CA ASP A 45 -0.45 11.29 -11.10
C ASP A 45 1.04 11.45 -11.38
N ASP A 46 1.49 12.62 -11.81
CA ASP A 46 2.89 12.86 -12.17
C ASP A 46 3.81 12.77 -10.95
N LEU A 47 3.43 13.41 -9.84
CA LEU A 47 4.21 13.40 -8.61
C LEU A 47 4.19 12.02 -7.96
N GLN A 48 3.00 11.41 -7.82
CA GLN A 48 2.86 10.13 -7.14
C GLN A 48 3.54 9.01 -7.91
N LEU A 49 3.53 9.03 -9.25
CA LEU A 49 4.32 8.09 -10.03
C LEU A 49 5.83 8.34 -9.86
N ALA A 50 6.30 9.58 -9.95
CA ALA A 50 7.72 9.88 -9.77
C ALA A 50 8.23 9.42 -8.41
N LEU A 51 7.44 9.61 -7.35
CA LEU A 51 7.77 9.18 -6.00
C LEU A 51 7.78 7.64 -5.87
N TYR A 52 6.80 6.95 -6.47
CA TYR A 52 6.78 5.48 -6.54
C TYR A 52 8.04 4.92 -7.22
N LEU A 53 8.43 5.51 -8.36
CA LEU A 53 9.65 5.10 -9.07
C LEU A 53 10.91 5.27 -8.22
N CYS A 54 10.97 6.30 -7.37
CA CYS A 54 12.10 6.51 -6.46
C CYS A 54 12.11 5.50 -5.31
N TYR A 55 10.94 5.10 -4.79
CA TYR A 55 10.85 4.11 -3.72
C TYR A 55 11.10 2.69 -4.18
N GLU A 56 10.69 2.33 -5.39
CA GLU A 56 10.83 0.96 -5.88
C GLU A 56 12.30 0.52 -6.01
N LEU A 57 13.24 1.46 -6.07
CA LEU A 57 14.68 1.20 -6.01
C LEU A 57 15.16 0.59 -4.68
N HIS A 58 14.41 0.75 -3.59
CA HIS A 58 14.70 0.14 -2.29
C HIS A 58 14.06 -1.25 -2.13
N TYR A 59 13.35 -1.73 -3.16
CA TYR A 59 12.72 -3.05 -3.17
C TYR A 59 13.27 -3.88 -4.33
N ARG A 60 12.53 -4.02 -5.44
CA ARG A 60 12.95 -4.87 -6.58
C ARG A 60 13.56 -4.08 -7.74
N GLY A 61 13.60 -2.75 -7.67
CA GLY A 61 14.09 -1.91 -8.75
C GLY A 61 13.27 -2.05 -10.03
N PHE A 62 13.90 -1.82 -11.18
CA PHE A 62 13.26 -1.95 -12.49
C PHE A 62 14.21 -2.58 -13.50
N ALA A 63 13.66 -3.36 -14.42
CA ALA A 63 14.41 -4.02 -15.47
C ALA A 63 15.24 -3.00 -16.28
N GLY A 64 16.56 -3.21 -16.30
CA GLY A 64 17.51 -2.37 -17.02
C GLY A 64 17.90 -1.08 -16.29
N VAL A 65 17.51 -0.90 -15.03
CA VAL A 65 17.97 0.18 -14.16
C VAL A 65 19.08 -0.38 -13.24
N PRO A 66 20.28 0.21 -13.21
CA PRO A 66 21.36 -0.25 -12.33
C PRO A 66 20.98 -0.17 -10.84
N ALA A 67 21.30 -1.20 -10.06
CA ALA A 67 20.95 -1.28 -8.64
C ALA A 67 21.58 -0.14 -7.82
N GLU A 68 22.72 0.40 -8.25
CA GLU A 68 23.41 1.52 -7.59
C GLU A 68 22.58 2.81 -7.60
N ARG A 69 21.54 2.89 -8.44
CA ARG A 69 20.59 4.02 -8.45
C ARG A 69 19.83 4.17 -7.14
N GLU A 70 19.73 3.11 -6.32
CA GLU A 70 19.17 3.18 -4.97
C GLU A 70 19.80 4.32 -4.15
N TRP A 71 21.11 4.54 -4.28
CA TRP A 71 21.87 5.51 -3.50
C TRP A 71 22.45 6.66 -4.34
N ASP A 72 21.89 6.91 -5.53
CA ASP A 72 22.26 8.05 -6.38
C ASP A 72 21.94 9.38 -5.66
N PRO A 73 22.94 10.21 -5.31
CA PRO A 73 22.71 11.41 -4.51
C PRO A 73 21.80 12.45 -5.19
N ASP A 74 21.81 12.51 -6.52
CA ASP A 74 21.01 13.48 -7.25
C ASP A 74 19.55 13.02 -7.32
N LEU A 75 19.32 11.71 -7.49
CA LEU A 75 17.99 11.13 -7.40
C LEU A 75 17.41 11.24 -5.98
N LEU A 76 18.22 11.02 -4.95
CA LEU A 76 17.81 11.20 -3.55
C LEU A 76 17.42 12.65 -3.25
N ARG A 77 18.08 13.64 -3.87
CA ARG A 77 17.69 15.06 -3.75
C ARG A 77 16.30 15.32 -4.35
N VAL A 78 16.01 14.72 -5.50
CA VAL A 78 14.68 14.81 -6.12
C VAL A 78 13.64 14.13 -5.25
N ARG A 79 13.91 12.92 -4.75
CA ARG A 79 12.99 12.21 -3.84
C ARG A 79 12.70 13.04 -2.60
N ALA A 80 13.71 13.58 -1.93
CA ALA A 80 13.54 14.41 -0.73
C ALA A 80 12.65 15.65 -0.99
N ALA A 81 12.76 16.28 -2.17
CA ALA A 81 11.89 17.39 -2.54
C ALA A 81 10.43 16.96 -2.74
N LEU A 82 10.19 15.80 -3.36
CA LEU A 82 8.86 15.23 -3.53
C LEU A 82 8.25 14.79 -2.18
N GLU A 83 9.03 14.09 -1.35
CA GLU A 83 8.67 13.66 0.00
C GLU A 83 8.29 14.84 0.88
N HIS A 84 9.07 15.93 0.85
CA HIS A 84 8.78 17.12 1.64
C HIS A 84 7.40 17.69 1.30
N ARG A 85 7.09 17.84 0.00
CA ARG A 85 5.78 18.32 -0.44
C ARG A 85 4.66 17.37 -0.03
N PHE A 86 4.86 16.06 -0.22
CA PHE A 86 3.86 15.05 0.13
C PHE A 86 3.58 15.03 1.64
N LEU A 87 4.61 14.98 2.47
CA LEU A 87 4.49 14.96 3.93
C LEU A 87 3.87 16.26 4.48
N THR A 88 4.26 17.42 3.95
CA THR A 88 3.68 18.71 4.36
C THR A 88 2.18 18.77 4.04
N THR A 89 1.77 18.30 2.86
CA THR A 89 0.36 18.25 2.49
C THR A 89 -0.41 17.25 3.34
N LEU A 90 0.13 16.05 3.59
CA LEU A 90 -0.51 15.07 4.49
C LEU A 90 -0.73 15.61 5.90
N ARG A 91 0.26 16.30 6.47
CA ARG A 91 0.11 16.96 7.78
C ARG A 91 -0.92 18.09 7.81
N THR A 92 -1.29 18.61 6.65
CA THR A 92 -2.31 19.66 6.52
C THR A 92 -3.70 19.09 6.30
N ASP A 93 -3.81 18.03 5.51
CA ASP A 93 -5.07 17.54 4.98
C ASP A 93 -5.63 16.32 5.73
N ALA A 94 -4.77 15.53 6.38
CA ALA A 94 -5.22 14.41 7.19
C ALA A 94 -5.99 14.93 8.42
N PRO A 95 -6.99 14.17 8.92
CA PRO A 95 -7.57 14.41 10.24
C PRO A 95 -6.47 14.56 11.30
N VAL A 96 -6.78 15.26 12.37
CA VAL A 96 -5.86 15.40 13.51
C VAL A 96 -6.64 15.02 14.75
N HIS A 97 -6.38 13.83 15.25
CA HIS A 97 -6.86 13.46 16.59
C HIS A 97 -6.06 14.19 17.67
N ASP A 98 -6.69 14.45 18.82
CA ASP A 98 -6.06 15.14 19.94
C ASP A 98 -5.01 14.24 20.63
N GLY A 99 -5.11 12.92 20.45
CA GLY A 99 -4.14 11.95 20.94
C GLY A 99 -4.25 10.58 20.30
N VAL A 100 -3.23 9.75 20.53
CA VAL A 100 -3.15 8.39 20.00
C VAL A 100 -4.27 7.48 20.51
N ASP A 101 -4.74 7.69 21.74
CA ASP A 101 -5.83 6.89 22.31
C ASP A 101 -7.15 7.13 21.58
N GLU A 102 -7.41 8.37 21.16
CA GLU A 102 -8.59 8.74 20.36
C GLU A 102 -8.49 8.13 18.95
N ALA A 103 -7.34 8.31 18.28
CA ALA A 103 -7.10 7.71 16.97
C ALA A 103 -7.26 6.18 16.98
N LEU A 104 -6.81 5.50 18.04
CA LEU A 104 -6.98 4.06 18.20
C LEU A 104 -8.42 3.68 18.54
N ALA A 105 -9.13 4.49 19.33
CA ALA A 105 -10.53 4.24 19.64
C ALA A 105 -11.40 4.26 18.38
N ASP A 106 -11.15 5.19 17.47
CA ASP A 106 -11.89 5.32 16.22
C ASP A 106 -11.68 4.11 15.30
N LEU A 107 -10.48 3.53 15.26
CA LEU A 107 -10.20 2.30 14.49
C LEU A 107 -11.00 1.08 15.00
N LEU A 108 -11.36 1.06 16.30
CA LEU A 108 -12.11 -0.03 16.91
C LEU A 108 -13.62 0.06 16.66
N VAL A 109 -14.09 1.17 16.11
CA VAL A 109 -15.50 1.36 15.79
C VAL A 109 -15.77 0.82 14.40
N GLU A 110 -16.34 -0.38 14.33
CA GLU A 110 -16.85 -0.94 13.08
C GLU A 110 -18.26 -0.38 12.77
N PRO A 111 -18.47 0.39 11.69
CA PRO A 111 -19.79 0.90 11.35
C PRO A 111 -20.71 -0.26 10.95
N VAL A 112 -21.89 -0.34 11.59
CA VAL A 112 -22.90 -1.37 11.29
C VAL A 112 -23.41 -1.26 9.84
N GLU A 113 -23.52 -0.03 9.34
CA GLU A 113 -23.96 0.30 7.97
C GLU A 113 -22.82 1.06 7.25
N GLY A 114 -21.70 0.38 7.01
CA GLY A 114 -20.56 0.98 6.34
C GLY A 114 -20.75 1.14 4.83
N THR A 115 -20.15 2.18 4.25
CA THR A 115 -20.29 2.52 2.81
C THR A 115 -18.98 2.44 2.02
N GLY A 116 -17.91 1.96 2.67
CA GLY A 116 -16.56 1.84 2.10
C GLY A 116 -16.42 0.69 1.08
N VAL A 117 -15.21 0.56 0.53
CA VAL A 117 -14.89 -0.38 -0.57
C VAL A 117 -15.22 -1.83 -0.23
N SER A 118 -14.84 -2.31 0.97
CA SER A 118 -15.13 -3.68 1.39
C SER A 118 -16.63 -3.94 1.55
N HIS A 119 -17.40 -2.96 2.00
CA HIS A 119 -18.87 -3.05 2.08
C HIS A 119 -19.50 -3.12 0.69
N PHE A 120 -19.09 -2.24 -0.23
CA PHE A 120 -19.56 -2.29 -1.62
C PHE A 120 -19.23 -3.63 -2.28
N LEU A 121 -17.98 -4.10 -2.16
CA LEU A 121 -17.56 -5.38 -2.75
C LEU A 121 -18.32 -6.55 -2.15
N CYS A 122 -18.59 -6.55 -0.84
CA CYS A 122 -19.37 -7.59 -0.18
C CYS A 122 -20.83 -7.60 -0.66
N GLY A 123 -21.51 -6.44 -0.60
CA GLY A 123 -22.95 -6.33 -0.88
C GLY A 123 -23.32 -6.33 -2.36
N GLU A 124 -22.62 -5.54 -3.17
CA GLU A 124 -23.03 -5.20 -4.54
C GLU A 124 -21.94 -5.49 -5.59
N GLY A 125 -20.71 -5.79 -5.17
CA GLY A 125 -19.57 -5.96 -6.06
C GLY A 125 -19.74 -7.08 -7.10
N GLU A 126 -19.60 -6.75 -8.36
CA GLU A 126 -19.41 -7.74 -9.43
C GLU A 126 -17.95 -8.21 -9.54
N LEU A 127 -17.72 -9.36 -10.20
CA LEU A 127 -16.39 -9.96 -10.37
C LEU A 127 -15.37 -9.00 -11.00
N TRP A 128 -15.78 -8.14 -11.92
CA TRP A 128 -14.87 -7.17 -12.53
C TRP A 128 -14.39 -6.09 -11.53
N HIS A 129 -15.21 -5.72 -10.53
CA HIS A 129 -14.77 -4.83 -9.45
C HIS A 129 -13.72 -5.51 -8.59
N VAL A 130 -13.92 -6.78 -8.25
CA VAL A 130 -12.97 -7.60 -7.50
C VAL A 130 -11.64 -7.71 -8.27
N ARG A 131 -11.69 -7.94 -9.59
CA ARG A 131 -10.50 -7.96 -10.45
C ARG A 131 -9.77 -6.62 -10.46
N GLU A 132 -10.48 -5.50 -10.57
CA GLU A 132 -9.85 -4.17 -10.50
C GLU A 132 -9.21 -3.92 -9.12
N TYR A 133 -9.91 -4.28 -8.05
CA TYR A 133 -9.42 -4.14 -6.68
C TYR A 133 -8.12 -4.92 -6.46
N ALA A 134 -8.09 -6.20 -6.86
CA ALA A 134 -6.90 -7.04 -6.75
C ALA A 134 -5.75 -6.53 -7.63
N ALA A 135 -6.03 -6.12 -8.86
CA ALA A 135 -5.02 -5.55 -9.75
C ALA A 135 -4.38 -4.28 -9.15
N LEU A 136 -5.18 -3.40 -8.56
CA LEU A 136 -4.70 -2.20 -7.86
C LEU A 136 -3.87 -2.56 -6.63
N ARG A 137 -4.42 -3.37 -5.73
CA ARG A 137 -3.76 -3.73 -4.47
C ARG A 137 -2.49 -4.57 -4.66
N SER A 138 -2.30 -5.19 -5.83
CA SER A 138 -1.06 -5.91 -6.20
C SER A 138 0.22 -5.07 -6.09
N LEU A 139 0.13 -3.73 -6.22
CA LEU A 139 1.29 -2.84 -6.09
C LEU A 139 1.87 -2.78 -4.67
N TYR A 140 1.05 -3.16 -3.67
CA TYR A 140 1.49 -3.37 -2.29
C TYR A 140 1.59 -4.87 -1.97
N HIS A 141 0.52 -5.66 -2.14
CA HIS A 141 0.51 -7.03 -1.59
C HIS A 141 1.58 -7.95 -2.19
N LEU A 142 2.06 -7.72 -3.42
CA LEU A 142 3.17 -8.52 -3.96
C LEU A 142 4.55 -8.22 -3.31
N LYS A 143 4.58 -7.28 -2.37
CA LYS A 143 5.65 -6.95 -1.41
C LYS A 143 5.08 -6.68 0.00
N GLU A 144 4.00 -7.35 0.36
CA GLU A 144 3.40 -7.26 1.69
C GLU A 144 4.47 -7.43 2.78
N ALA A 145 4.33 -6.67 3.86
CA ALA A 145 5.26 -6.52 4.98
C ALA A 145 6.63 -5.84 4.68
N ASP A 146 7.12 -5.83 3.43
CA ASP A 146 8.43 -5.22 3.11
C ASP A 146 8.56 -3.75 3.59
N PRO A 147 7.57 -2.85 3.42
CA PRO A 147 7.67 -1.47 3.90
C PRO A 147 7.68 -1.34 5.43
N HIS A 148 7.01 -2.28 6.13
CA HIS A 148 6.89 -2.28 7.59
C HIS A 148 8.18 -2.80 8.25
N ALA A 149 8.85 -3.77 7.62
CA ALA A 149 10.12 -4.32 8.08
C ALA A 149 11.23 -3.27 8.31
N TRP A 150 11.18 -2.13 7.61
CA TRP A 150 12.13 -1.01 7.82
C TRP A 150 12.08 -0.42 9.24
N VAL A 151 11.02 -0.67 9.99
CA VAL A 151 10.90 -0.24 11.39
C VAL A 151 11.77 -1.08 12.33
N LEU A 152 12.00 -2.36 12.03
CA LEU A 152 12.65 -3.31 12.93
C LEU A 152 14.04 -2.89 13.42
N PRO A 153 14.92 -2.28 12.60
CA PRO A 153 16.21 -1.76 13.07
C PRO A 153 16.08 -0.56 14.02
N ARG A 154 14.91 0.09 14.07
CA ARG A 154 14.66 1.34 14.79
C ARG A 154 13.90 1.14 16.10
N LEU A 155 13.31 -0.04 16.29
CA LEU A 155 12.67 -0.45 17.53
C LEU A 155 13.66 -1.21 18.41
N TRP A 156 13.40 -1.23 19.71
CA TRP A 156 14.03 -2.10 20.69
C TRP A 156 12.98 -2.64 21.68
N GLY A 157 13.44 -3.44 22.65
CA GLY A 157 12.60 -3.94 23.73
C GLY A 157 11.37 -4.73 23.27
N ARG A 158 10.26 -4.54 23.99
CA ARG A 158 9.00 -5.26 23.75
C ARG A 158 8.43 -4.98 22.37
N ALA A 159 8.44 -3.72 21.94
CA ALA A 159 7.87 -3.32 20.65
C ALA A 159 8.58 -4.00 19.48
N LYS A 160 9.93 -4.09 19.53
CA LYS A 160 10.69 -4.80 18.50
C LYS A 160 10.34 -6.28 18.42
N SER A 161 10.28 -6.95 19.58
CA SER A 161 10.02 -8.39 19.62
C SER A 161 8.63 -8.71 19.08
N ALA A 162 7.63 -7.90 19.42
CA ALA A 162 6.27 -8.06 18.95
C ALA A 162 6.15 -7.77 17.45
N MET A 163 6.73 -6.65 16.98
CA MET A 163 6.75 -6.32 15.55
C MET A 163 7.41 -7.43 14.72
N ALA A 164 8.55 -7.97 15.18
CA ALA A 164 9.24 -9.06 14.49
C ALA A 164 8.43 -10.36 14.47
N ALA A 165 7.57 -10.61 15.47
CA ALA A 165 6.72 -11.78 15.49
C ALA A 165 5.60 -11.68 14.44
N VAL A 166 4.98 -10.51 14.29
CA VAL A 166 3.97 -10.27 13.24
C VAL A 166 4.62 -10.38 11.86
N GLU A 167 5.73 -9.68 11.63
CA GLU A 167 6.48 -9.76 10.36
C GLU A 167 6.90 -11.21 10.01
N PHE A 168 7.30 -12.01 11.00
CA PHE A 168 7.63 -13.41 10.77
C PHE A 168 6.44 -14.22 10.26
N ASP A 169 5.23 -13.93 10.74
CA ASP A 169 4.00 -14.56 10.27
C ASP A 169 3.66 -14.11 8.84
N GLU A 170 3.74 -12.81 8.54
CA GLU A 170 3.55 -12.24 7.19
C GLU A 170 4.50 -12.87 6.15
N TYR A 171 5.74 -13.18 6.56
CA TYR A 171 6.71 -13.93 5.76
C TYR A 171 6.50 -15.46 5.80
N GLY A 172 5.30 -15.92 6.12
CA GLY A 172 4.86 -17.32 6.06
C GLY A 172 5.36 -18.20 7.20
N ALA A 173 5.86 -17.61 8.30
CA ALA A 173 6.43 -18.31 9.45
C ALA A 173 7.50 -19.36 9.05
N GLY A 174 8.36 -19.01 8.08
CA GLY A 174 9.40 -19.88 7.55
C GLY A 174 8.96 -20.85 6.45
N ARG A 175 7.72 -20.74 5.96
CA ARG A 175 7.18 -21.54 4.85
C ARG A 175 6.98 -20.65 3.62
N PRO A 176 7.86 -20.75 2.59
CA PRO A 176 7.83 -19.85 1.44
C PRO A 176 6.51 -19.87 0.65
N ASP A 177 5.79 -20.99 0.66
CA ASP A 177 4.48 -21.17 0.04
C ASP A 177 3.35 -20.44 0.79
N ARG A 178 3.61 -19.96 2.01
CA ARG A 178 2.66 -19.22 2.84
C ARG A 178 2.99 -17.74 3.03
N ILE A 179 4.03 -17.24 2.38
CA ILE A 179 4.29 -15.79 2.39
C ILE A 179 3.04 -15.08 1.86
N HIS A 180 2.54 -14.05 2.54
CA HIS A 180 1.27 -13.41 2.15
C HIS A 180 1.31 -12.83 0.73
N ALA A 181 2.45 -12.30 0.31
CA ALA A 181 2.66 -11.91 -1.08
C ALA A 181 2.52 -13.06 -2.10
N ARG A 182 2.82 -14.30 -1.71
CA ARG A 182 2.58 -15.50 -2.53
C ARG A 182 1.10 -15.85 -2.54
N LEU A 183 0.44 -15.84 -1.39
CA LEU A 183 -1.00 -16.09 -1.27
C LEU A 183 -1.80 -15.08 -2.11
N PHE A 184 -1.40 -13.81 -2.12
CA PHE A 184 -2.01 -12.78 -2.97
C PHE A 184 -1.79 -13.06 -4.46
N ALA A 185 -0.62 -13.56 -4.87
CA ALA A 185 -0.38 -13.98 -6.25
C ALA A 185 -1.27 -15.17 -6.66
N ASP A 186 -1.54 -16.09 -5.74
CA ASP A 186 -2.45 -17.21 -5.98
C ASP A 186 -3.92 -16.71 -6.10
N LEU A 187 -4.35 -15.76 -5.26
CA LEU A 187 -5.60 -15.01 -5.42
C LEU A 187 -5.71 -14.35 -6.81
N MET A 188 -4.65 -13.69 -7.26
CA MET A 188 -4.62 -13.04 -8.57
C MET A 188 -4.76 -14.06 -9.71
N THR A 189 -4.19 -15.25 -9.56
CA THR A 189 -4.29 -16.33 -10.54
C THR A 189 -5.74 -16.80 -10.68
N ASP A 190 -6.44 -16.98 -9.57
CA ASP A 190 -7.86 -17.31 -9.52
C ASP A 190 -8.73 -16.26 -10.23
N LEU A 191 -8.36 -14.99 -10.09
CA LEU A 191 -9.00 -13.86 -10.76
C LEU A 191 -8.54 -13.66 -12.23
N ASP A 192 -7.72 -14.57 -12.78
CA ASP A 192 -7.16 -14.49 -14.13
C ASP A 192 -6.44 -13.16 -14.38
N LEU A 193 -5.64 -12.76 -13.39
CA LEU A 193 -4.74 -11.62 -13.42
C LEU A 193 -3.29 -12.08 -13.58
N ASP A 194 -2.52 -11.32 -14.35
CA ASP A 194 -1.07 -11.47 -14.44
C ASP A 194 -0.40 -11.12 -13.09
N THR A 195 0.32 -12.08 -12.52
CA THR A 195 0.92 -12.01 -11.18
C THR A 195 2.31 -11.38 -11.17
N ALA A 196 2.82 -10.93 -12.33
CA ALA A 196 4.11 -10.29 -12.40
C ALA A 196 4.17 -9.04 -11.52
N TYR A 197 5.24 -8.94 -10.72
CA TYR A 197 5.45 -7.81 -9.83
C TYR A 197 5.45 -6.49 -10.61
N GLY A 198 4.69 -5.50 -10.14
CA GLY A 198 4.54 -4.19 -10.78
C GLY A 198 3.75 -4.17 -12.09
N ARG A 199 3.11 -5.28 -12.49
CA ARG A 199 2.37 -5.41 -13.76
C ARG A 199 1.34 -4.30 -13.97
N TYR A 200 0.60 -3.95 -12.92
CA TYR A 200 -0.53 -3.02 -12.98
C TYR A 200 -0.14 -1.57 -12.68
N LEU A 201 1.15 -1.24 -12.71
CA LEU A 201 1.61 0.12 -12.44
C LEU A 201 1.07 1.15 -13.44
N ASP A 202 0.87 0.77 -14.71
CA ASP A 202 0.22 1.63 -15.72
C ASP A 202 -1.30 1.78 -15.51
N ALA A 203 -1.94 0.87 -14.78
CA ALA A 203 -3.37 0.91 -14.49
C ALA A 203 -3.70 1.72 -13.23
N ALA A 204 -2.78 1.78 -12.27
CA ALA A 204 -2.95 2.45 -10.98
C ALA A 204 -3.10 3.98 -11.08
N GLY A 205 -4.12 4.56 -10.43
CA GLY A 205 -4.28 6.01 -10.26
C GLY A 205 -3.34 6.62 -9.22
N ALA A 206 -3.32 7.96 -9.13
CA ALA A 206 -2.54 8.67 -8.12
C ALA A 206 -2.97 8.35 -6.69
N GLU A 207 -4.26 8.09 -6.49
CA GLU A 207 -4.86 7.77 -5.18
C GLU A 207 -4.27 6.47 -4.62
N LEU A 208 -4.20 5.41 -5.43
CA LEU A 208 -3.53 4.17 -5.03
C LEU A 208 -2.03 4.39 -4.83
N LEU A 209 -1.36 5.09 -5.75
CA LEU A 209 0.08 5.30 -5.61
C LEU A 209 0.42 6.07 -4.32
N ALA A 210 -0.42 7.00 -3.89
CA ALA A 210 -0.26 7.71 -2.63
C ALA A 210 -0.31 6.76 -1.43
N THR A 211 -1.23 5.78 -1.41
CA THR A 211 -1.31 4.81 -0.30
C THR A 211 -0.02 3.97 -0.20
N VAL A 212 0.50 3.49 -1.34
CA VAL A 212 1.75 2.71 -1.38
C VAL A 212 2.98 3.57 -1.07
N ASN A 213 3.00 4.82 -1.54
CA ASN A 213 4.09 5.76 -1.28
C ASN A 213 4.16 6.16 0.19
N LEU A 214 3.03 6.27 0.89
CA LEU A 214 2.99 6.55 2.32
C LEU A 214 3.79 5.50 3.10
N MET A 215 3.55 4.21 2.83
CA MET A 215 4.25 3.11 3.50
C MET A 215 5.78 3.25 3.38
N SER A 216 6.28 3.58 2.19
CA SER A 216 7.72 3.75 1.95
C SER A 216 8.27 5.05 2.54
N LEU A 217 7.48 6.13 2.54
CA LEU A 217 7.84 7.39 3.22
C LEU A 217 8.07 7.15 4.72
N LEU A 218 7.12 6.48 5.37
CA LEU A 218 7.22 6.16 6.79
C LEU A 218 8.34 5.14 7.05
N GLY A 219 8.41 4.11 6.18
CA GLY A 219 9.42 3.05 6.12
C GLY A 219 10.85 3.56 6.10
N LEU A 220 11.20 4.45 5.17
CA LEU A 220 12.59 4.82 4.93
C LEU A 220 13.13 5.93 5.85
N HIS A 221 12.26 6.61 6.61
CA HIS A 221 12.64 7.75 7.44
C HIS A 221 12.58 7.44 8.94
N ARG A 222 13.74 7.37 9.62
CA ARG A 222 13.82 7.08 11.07
C ARG A 222 12.98 8.03 11.93
N THR A 223 12.87 9.28 11.51
CA THR A 223 12.08 10.32 12.18
C THR A 223 10.58 10.03 12.13
N LEU A 224 10.12 9.18 11.21
CA LEU A 224 8.71 8.82 11.02
C LEU A 224 8.37 7.43 11.58
N ARG A 225 9.25 6.83 12.41
CA ARG A 225 9.00 5.47 12.96
C ARG A 225 7.72 5.38 13.79
N GLY A 226 7.37 6.43 14.53
CA GLY A 226 6.10 6.46 15.28
C GLY A 226 4.90 6.43 14.34
N ALA A 227 4.96 7.20 13.26
CA ALA A 227 3.94 7.22 12.21
C ALA A 227 3.86 5.90 11.45
N LEU A 228 4.97 5.20 11.22
CA LEU A 228 4.94 3.86 10.63
C LEU A 228 4.21 2.86 11.54
N VAL A 229 4.45 2.91 12.86
CA VAL A 229 3.72 2.07 13.83
C VAL A 229 2.24 2.44 13.87
N GLY A 230 1.89 3.73 13.76
CA GLY A 230 0.50 4.17 13.65
C GLY A 230 -0.19 3.68 12.38
N HIS A 231 0.48 3.80 11.23
CA HIS A 231 0.01 3.23 9.97
C HIS A 231 -0.21 1.72 10.07
N PHE A 232 0.75 1.00 10.68
CA PHE A 232 0.66 -0.43 10.90
C PHE A 232 -0.54 -0.78 11.79
N ALA A 233 -0.75 -0.04 12.88
CA ALA A 233 -1.93 -0.20 13.73
C ALA A 233 -3.25 -0.03 12.97
N ALA A 234 -3.34 0.96 12.07
CA ALA A 234 -4.53 1.16 11.25
C ALA A 234 -4.84 -0.04 10.34
N VAL A 235 -3.81 -0.60 9.70
CA VAL A 235 -3.96 -1.78 8.83
C VAL A 235 -4.39 -2.99 9.65
N GLU A 236 -3.66 -3.31 10.72
CA GLU A 236 -3.86 -4.51 11.53
C GLU A 236 -5.21 -4.50 12.27
N ILE A 237 -5.60 -3.37 12.86
CA ILE A 237 -6.85 -3.28 13.62
C ILE A 237 -8.08 -3.37 12.71
N THR A 238 -7.99 -2.84 11.49
CA THR A 238 -9.13 -2.84 10.56
C THR A 238 -9.15 -4.05 9.62
N SER A 239 -8.09 -4.87 9.60
CA SER A 239 -7.94 -5.96 8.65
C SER A 239 -8.95 -7.07 8.87
N SER A 240 -9.07 -7.66 10.07
CA SER A 240 -9.96 -8.84 10.26
C SER A 240 -11.43 -8.58 9.85
N PRO A 241 -12.07 -7.47 10.25
CA PRO A 241 -13.40 -7.13 9.75
C PRO A 241 -13.44 -6.88 8.23
N GLY A 242 -12.46 -6.17 7.67
CA GLY A 242 -12.37 -5.89 6.24
C GLY A 242 -12.20 -7.16 5.40
N SER A 243 -11.29 -8.03 5.81
CA SER A 243 -10.98 -9.33 5.22
C SER A 243 -12.18 -10.26 5.27
N ARG A 244 -12.98 -10.27 6.36
CA ARG A 244 -14.22 -11.05 6.42
C ARG A 244 -15.19 -10.68 5.30
N ARG A 245 -15.38 -9.38 5.07
CA ARG A 245 -16.24 -8.87 3.98
C ARG A 245 -15.66 -9.20 2.60
N LEU A 246 -14.35 -9.10 2.44
CA LEU A 246 -13.68 -9.42 1.18
C LEU A 246 -13.76 -10.91 0.87
N ALA A 247 -13.60 -11.79 1.86
CA ALA A 247 -13.79 -13.24 1.71
C ALA A 247 -15.23 -13.57 1.27
N GLU A 248 -16.24 -12.90 1.86
CA GLU A 248 -17.63 -13.02 1.41
C GLU A 248 -17.83 -12.51 -0.03
N ALA A 249 -17.20 -11.39 -0.40
CA ALA A 249 -17.20 -10.90 -1.78
C ALA A 249 -16.58 -11.91 -2.76
N MET A 250 -15.45 -12.55 -2.40
CA MET A 250 -14.80 -13.58 -3.22
C MET A 250 -15.73 -14.76 -3.45
N ARG A 251 -16.34 -15.30 -2.37
CA ARG A 251 -17.32 -16.40 -2.44
C ARG A 251 -18.50 -16.04 -3.33
N ARG A 252 -19.11 -14.87 -3.12
CA ARG A 252 -20.32 -14.44 -3.86
C ARG A 252 -20.06 -14.23 -5.35
N THR A 253 -18.88 -13.73 -5.70
CA THR A 253 -18.50 -13.44 -7.10
C THR A 253 -17.88 -14.63 -7.83
N GLY A 254 -17.67 -15.75 -7.14
CA GLY A 254 -17.01 -16.93 -7.71
C GLY A 254 -15.55 -16.68 -8.06
N ALA A 255 -14.86 -15.88 -7.24
CA ALA A 255 -13.47 -15.47 -7.48
C ALA A 255 -12.49 -16.64 -7.49
N GLY A 256 -12.74 -17.69 -6.69
CA GLY A 256 -11.92 -18.90 -6.63
C GLY A 256 -11.41 -19.20 -5.21
N PRO A 257 -10.99 -20.46 -4.96
CA PRO A 257 -10.63 -20.93 -3.62
C PRO A 257 -9.37 -20.28 -3.04
N ALA A 258 -8.37 -19.94 -3.86
CA ALA A 258 -7.18 -19.22 -3.39
C ALA A 258 -7.50 -17.76 -3.08
N ALA A 259 -8.42 -17.15 -3.85
CA ALA A 259 -8.91 -15.81 -3.56
C ALA A 259 -9.66 -15.73 -2.22
N GLU A 260 -10.50 -16.73 -1.93
CA GLU A 260 -11.16 -16.88 -0.63
C GLU A 260 -10.13 -17.12 0.49
N HIS A 261 -9.21 -18.07 0.28
CA HIS A 261 -8.21 -18.44 1.29
C HIS A 261 -7.34 -17.28 1.73
N PHE A 262 -6.90 -16.40 0.81
CA PHE A 262 -6.09 -15.23 1.16
C PHE A 262 -6.77 -14.37 2.23
N TYR A 263 -8.06 -14.06 2.06
CA TYR A 263 -8.78 -13.23 3.04
C TYR A 263 -9.21 -14.00 4.28
N ASP A 264 -9.55 -15.29 4.17
CA ASP A 264 -9.84 -16.11 5.35
C ASP A 264 -8.60 -16.24 6.27
N GLU A 265 -7.39 -16.33 5.71
CA GLU A 265 -6.13 -16.32 6.51
C GLU A 265 -6.01 -15.00 7.31
N HIS A 266 -6.25 -13.86 6.67
CA HIS A 266 -6.20 -12.53 7.33
C HIS A 266 -7.34 -12.32 8.34
N VAL A 267 -8.47 -13.05 8.24
CA VAL A 267 -9.50 -13.02 9.30
C VAL A 267 -8.97 -13.64 10.59
N GLU A 268 -8.27 -14.77 10.48
CA GLU A 268 -7.78 -15.55 11.63
C GLU A 268 -6.47 -14.98 12.20
N ALA A 269 -5.47 -14.75 11.35
CA ALA A 269 -4.17 -14.24 11.74
C ALA A 269 -4.28 -12.83 12.34
N ASP A 270 -5.00 -11.93 11.66
CA ASP A 270 -4.99 -10.52 12.06
C ASP A 270 -5.82 -10.26 13.32
N ALA A 271 -6.74 -11.16 13.68
CA ALA A 271 -7.40 -11.10 14.99
C ALA A 271 -6.40 -11.29 16.15
N VAL A 272 -5.34 -12.08 15.93
CA VAL A 272 -4.23 -12.23 16.88
C VAL A 272 -3.27 -11.05 16.75
N HIS A 273 -2.93 -10.65 15.52
CA HIS A 273 -2.03 -9.52 15.28
C HIS A 273 -2.57 -8.22 15.89
N GLU A 274 -3.87 -7.94 15.78
CA GLU A 274 -4.52 -6.79 16.42
C GLU A 274 -4.14 -6.67 17.90
N GLN A 275 -4.25 -7.78 18.65
CA GLN A 275 -3.96 -7.79 20.08
C GLN A 275 -2.48 -7.58 20.36
N VAL A 276 -1.60 -8.23 19.59
CA VAL A 276 -0.14 -8.07 19.70
C VAL A 276 0.27 -6.63 19.38
N VAL A 277 -0.31 -6.04 18.34
CA VAL A 277 -0.04 -4.67 17.90
C VAL A 277 -0.47 -3.67 18.95
N ARG A 278 -1.72 -3.77 19.43
CA ARG A 278 -2.27 -2.84 20.43
C ARG A 278 -1.51 -2.90 21.76
N HIS A 279 -1.21 -4.09 22.25
CA HIS A 279 -0.65 -4.24 23.59
C HIS A 279 0.88 -4.22 23.61
N ASP A 280 1.53 -4.92 22.69
CA ASP A 280 2.98 -5.13 22.76
C ASP A 280 3.76 -4.22 21.82
N VAL A 281 3.27 -3.95 20.60
CA VAL A 281 3.93 -3.00 19.68
C VAL A 281 3.70 -1.56 20.14
N ILE A 282 2.45 -1.11 20.17
CA ILE A 282 2.06 0.25 20.55
C ILE A 282 2.38 0.49 22.03
N GLY A 283 1.84 -0.36 22.91
CA GLY A 283 2.08 -0.24 24.34
C GLY A 283 3.55 -0.38 24.70
N GLY A 284 4.33 -1.20 23.98
CA GLY A 284 5.78 -1.28 24.14
C GLY A 284 6.48 0.02 23.75
N LEU A 285 6.14 0.56 22.57
CA LEU A 285 6.77 1.76 22.07
C LEU A 285 6.47 2.98 22.93
N LEU A 286 5.21 3.18 23.34
CA LEU A 286 4.82 4.34 24.14
C LEU A 286 5.30 4.28 25.60
N ALA A 287 5.56 3.08 26.13
CA ALA A 287 6.19 2.94 27.44
C ALA A 287 7.66 3.40 27.44
N GLU A 288 8.37 3.20 26.32
CA GLU A 288 9.79 3.55 26.18
C GLU A 288 9.99 4.94 25.55
N GLU A 289 9.11 5.34 24.63
CA GLU A 289 9.18 6.55 23.81
C GLU A 289 7.81 7.29 23.74
N PRO A 290 7.26 7.77 24.87
CA PRO A 290 5.93 8.40 24.90
C PRO A 290 5.81 9.64 24.01
N GLN A 291 6.92 10.32 23.71
CA GLN A 291 6.97 11.45 22.78
C GLN A 291 6.57 11.12 21.34
N LEU A 292 6.48 9.83 20.97
CA LEU A 292 6.06 9.39 19.64
C LEU A 292 4.54 9.28 19.47
N ALA A 293 3.75 9.50 20.53
CA ALA A 293 2.29 9.42 20.44
C ALA A 293 1.69 10.32 19.33
N PRO A 294 2.12 11.59 19.14
CA PRO A 294 1.60 12.42 18.05
C PRO A 294 1.98 11.90 16.66
N ASP A 295 3.18 11.34 16.50
CA ASP A 295 3.59 10.73 15.24
C ASP A 295 2.71 9.49 14.94
N MET A 296 2.38 8.69 15.96
CA MET A 296 1.52 7.53 15.82
C MET A 296 0.10 7.90 15.41
N ALA A 297 -0.50 8.92 16.05
CA ALA A 297 -1.80 9.46 15.63
C ALA A 297 -1.76 9.93 14.16
N PHE A 298 -0.72 10.70 13.78
CA PHE A 298 -0.54 11.12 12.39
C PHE A 298 -0.43 9.95 11.41
N GLY A 299 0.23 8.85 11.80
CA GLY A 299 0.31 7.64 10.98
C GLY A 299 -1.05 7.00 10.70
N ILE A 300 -1.90 6.93 11.73
CA ILE A 300 -3.29 6.45 11.62
C ILE A 300 -4.08 7.38 10.68
N ASP A 301 -4.00 8.69 10.93
CA ASP A 301 -4.79 9.71 10.23
C ASP A 301 -4.44 9.81 8.76
N ALA A 302 -3.14 9.82 8.45
CA ALA A 302 -2.66 9.83 7.07
C ALA A 302 -3.08 8.56 6.31
N THR A 303 -3.14 7.41 7.00
CA THR A 303 -3.59 6.15 6.39
C THR A 303 -5.07 6.21 6.04
N GLY A 304 -5.92 6.57 7.01
CA GLY A 304 -7.36 6.74 6.79
C GLY A 304 -7.66 7.76 5.70
N HIS A 305 -7.02 8.93 5.75
CA HIS A 305 -7.19 9.99 4.75
C HIS A 305 -6.90 9.51 3.31
N LEU A 306 -5.81 8.76 3.11
CA LEU A 306 -5.45 8.28 1.78
C LEU A 306 -6.33 7.10 1.33
N GLU A 307 -6.74 6.23 2.23
CA GLU A 307 -7.69 5.15 1.95
C GLU A 307 -9.08 5.69 1.58
N ASP A 308 -9.56 6.75 2.24
CA ASP A 308 -10.82 7.43 1.90
C ASP A 308 -10.75 8.02 0.49
N ARG A 309 -9.64 8.67 0.13
CA ARG A 309 -9.42 9.20 -1.23
C ARG A 309 -9.43 8.09 -2.28
N LEU A 310 -8.82 6.95 -1.98
CA LEU A 310 -8.88 5.78 -2.87
C LEU A 310 -10.31 5.25 -2.97
N ALA A 311 -11.00 5.09 -1.85
CA ALA A 311 -12.38 4.62 -1.79
C ALA A 311 -13.32 5.51 -2.62
N ASP A 312 -13.23 6.82 -2.47
CA ASP A 312 -14.03 7.79 -3.25
C ASP A 312 -13.82 7.61 -4.75
N ARG A 313 -12.56 7.45 -5.18
CA ARG A 313 -12.22 7.24 -6.60
C ARG A 313 -12.82 5.93 -7.13
N LEU A 314 -12.66 4.83 -6.39
CA LEU A 314 -13.17 3.51 -6.77
C LEU A 314 -14.69 3.50 -6.84
N LEU A 315 -15.34 3.86 -5.72
CA LEU A 315 -16.79 3.81 -5.58
C LEU A 315 -17.51 4.75 -6.55
N THR A 316 -16.95 5.93 -6.83
CA THR A 316 -17.50 6.86 -7.83
C THR A 316 -17.50 6.25 -9.23
N ALA A 317 -16.42 5.56 -9.62
CA ALA A 317 -16.33 4.94 -10.93
C ALA A 317 -17.27 3.71 -11.03
N TRP A 318 -17.21 2.84 -10.02
CA TRP A 318 -17.96 1.59 -9.96
C TRP A 318 -19.46 1.80 -9.90
N ARG A 319 -19.96 2.70 -9.04
CA ARG A 319 -21.39 3.07 -9.00
C ARG A 319 -21.88 3.70 -10.31
N ALA A 320 -20.98 4.25 -11.11
CA ALA A 320 -21.28 4.78 -12.44
C ALA A 320 -21.09 3.75 -13.57
N GLY A 321 -20.83 2.48 -13.25
CA GLY A 321 -20.62 1.39 -14.21
C GLY A 321 -19.37 1.57 -15.07
N ARG A 322 -18.33 2.22 -14.54
CA ARG A 322 -17.06 2.47 -15.27
C ARG A 322 -15.87 1.93 -14.50
N SER A 323 -14.82 1.61 -15.25
CA SER A 323 -13.52 1.25 -14.68
C SER A 323 -12.95 2.38 -13.84
N SER A 324 -12.39 2.01 -12.68
CA SER A 324 -11.63 2.92 -11.81
C SER A 324 -10.18 3.10 -12.28
N LEU A 325 -9.67 2.16 -13.08
CA LEU A 325 -8.30 2.13 -13.56
C LEU A 325 -8.02 3.23 -14.58
N ARG A 326 -6.77 3.68 -14.63
CA ARG A 326 -6.28 4.57 -15.69
C ARG A 326 -6.25 3.86 -17.04
N THR A 327 -5.83 2.61 -17.02
CA THR A 327 -5.79 1.69 -18.16
C THR A 327 -6.67 0.50 -17.80
N PRO A 328 -7.90 0.40 -18.35
CA PRO A 328 -8.80 -0.70 -18.04
C PRO A 328 -8.16 -2.06 -18.27
N LEU A 329 -8.56 -3.05 -17.46
CA LEU A 329 -8.16 -4.43 -17.72
C LEU A 329 -8.71 -4.87 -19.10
N PRO A 330 -7.98 -5.72 -19.84
CA PRO A 330 -8.53 -6.35 -21.03
C PRO A 330 -9.85 -7.04 -20.67
N SER A 331 -10.91 -6.79 -21.44
CA SER A 331 -12.18 -7.47 -21.26
C SER A 331 -12.02 -8.96 -21.61
N GLY A 332 -11.78 -9.78 -20.59
CA GLY A 332 -11.62 -11.23 -20.71
C GLY A 332 -12.93 -12.00 -20.91
N ILE A 333 -14.07 -11.33 -21.08
CA ILE A 333 -15.36 -11.99 -21.29
C ILE A 333 -15.75 -11.82 -22.75
N PRO A 334 -15.68 -12.87 -23.59
CA PRO A 334 -16.40 -12.83 -24.85
C PRO A 334 -17.88 -12.69 -24.52
N HIS A 335 -18.48 -11.56 -24.91
CA HIS A 335 -19.93 -11.44 -24.98
C HIS A 335 -20.41 -12.51 -25.96
N ILE A 336 -20.84 -13.67 -25.43
CA ILE A 336 -21.67 -14.59 -26.20
C ILE A 336 -23.00 -13.87 -26.35
N SER A 337 -23.23 -13.34 -27.56
CA SER A 337 -24.54 -12.85 -28.01
C SER A 337 -25.52 -14.00 -28.19
#